data_AF-I4D732-F1
#
_entry.id   AF-I4D732-F1
#
_cell.length_a   1.000
_cell.length_b   1.000
_cell.length_c   1.000
_cell.angle_alpha   90.00
_cell.angle_beta   90.00
_cell.angle_gamma   90.00
#
_symmetry.space_group_name_H-M   'P 1'
#
loop_
_entity.id
_entity.type
_entity.pdbx_description
1 polymer ?
#
loop_
_entity_poly.entity_id
_entity_poly.type
_entity_poly.pdbx_seq_one_letter_code
_entity_poly.pdbx_strand_id
1 'polypeptide(L)' 'MYGLSFDPNEEVEKLNIDIEDLRMKLINEVQQKRDLLDPEVIKLSQRLDRSLNQFYRLTFHLGQK' A
#
# COMPACT_ATOMS: atom_id res chain seq x y z
N MET A 1 -28.56 1.53 14.92
CA MET A 1 -27.52 0.61 14.39
C MET A 1 -26.95 1.28 13.15
N TYR A 2 -25.75 1.84 13.22
CA TYR A 2 -25.12 2.51 12.08
C TYR A 2 -24.52 1.45 11.15
N GLY A 3 -25.13 1.25 9.99
CA GLY A 3 -24.49 0.53 8.89
C GLY A 3 -23.50 1.48 8.23
N LEU A 4 -22.20 1.29 8.52
CA LEU A 4 -21.16 1.85 7.67
C LEU A 4 -21.24 1.12 6.34
N SER A 5 -21.82 1.78 5.33
CA SER A 5 -21.77 1.30 3.96
C SER A 5 -20.31 1.29 3.52
N PHE A 6 -19.76 0.09 3.31
CA PHE A 6 -18.47 -0.08 2.65
C PHE A 6 -18.52 0.62 1.29
N ASP A 7 -17.73 1.69 1.12
CA ASP A 7 -17.48 2.31 -0.18
C ASP A 7 -16.15 1.80 -0.72
N PRO A 8 -16.15 0.91 -1.73
CA PRO A 8 -14.94 0.39 -2.32
C PRO A 8 -14.04 1.49 -2.91
N ASN A 9 -14.59 2.62 -3.36
CA ASN A 9 -13.81 3.71 -3.93
C ASN A 9 -13.02 4.44 -2.85
N GLU A 10 -13.63 4.65 -1.67
CA GLU A 10 -12.95 5.25 -0.52
C GLU A 10 -11.81 4.37 -0.01
N GLU A 11 -12.00 3.04 0.01
CA GLU A 11 -10.92 2.11 0.35
C GLU A 11 -9.78 2.11 -0.68
N VAL A 12 -10.10 2.16 -1.97
CA VAL A 12 -9.11 2.26 -3.04
C VAL A 12 -8.31 3.56 -2.93
N GLU A 13 -8.96 4.68 -2.61
CA GLU A 13 -8.29 5.97 -2.40
C GLU A 13 -7.35 5.93 -1.19
N LYS A 14 -7.80 5.36 -0.06
CA LYS A 14 -6.95 5.17 1.12
C LYS A 14 -5.73 4.31 0.81
N LEU A 15 -5.91 3.21 0.07
CA LEU A 15 -4.80 2.35 -0.33
C LEU A 15 -3.82 3.06 -1.26
N ASN A 16 -4.29 3.90 -2.18
CA ASN A 16 -3.40 4.72 -3.03
C ASN A 16 -2.54 5.66 -2.19
N ILE A 17 -3.13 6.35 -1.21
CA ILE A 17 -2.39 7.24 -0.30
C ILE A 17 -1.33 6.45 0.47
N ASP A 18 -1.70 5.31 1.05
CA ASP A 18 -0.77 4.45 1.80
C ASP A 18 0.36 3.90 0.91
N ILE A 19 0.05 3.52 -0.34
CA ILE A 19 1.04 3.04 -1.31
C ILE A 19 2.06 4.15 -1.61
N GLU A 20 1.62 5.37 -1.89
CA GLU A 20 2.53 6.49 -2.18
C GLU A 20 3.40 6.87 -0.97
N ASP A 21 2.82 6.89 0.24
CA ASP A 21 3.59 7.13 1.47
C ASP A 21 4.66 6.04 1.69
N LEU A 22 4.30 4.77 1.51
CA LEU A 22 5.25 3.65 1.63
C LEU A 22 6.34 3.69 0.56
N ARG A 23 6.00 4.07 -0.68
CA ARG A 23 6.98 4.28 -1.76
C ARG A 23 7.98 5.36 -1.39
N MET A 24 7.51 6.52 -0.93
CA MET A 24 8.39 7.62 -0.52
C MET A 24 9.31 7.21 0.64
N LYS A 25 8.76 6.55 1.67
CA LYS A 25 9.55 6.06 2.81
C LYS A 25 10.61 5.05 2.39
N LEU A 26 10.25 4.09 1.55
CA LEU A 26 11.19 3.08 1.05
C LEU A 26 12.30 3.72 0.21
N ILE A 27 11.98 4.67 -0.67
CA ILE A 27 12.98 5.41 -1.46
C ILE A 27 13.94 6.16 -0.55
N ASN A 28 13.42 6.88 0.45
CA ASN A 28 14.25 7.63 1.40
C ASN A 28 15.16 6.69 2.19
N GLU A 29 14.64 5.58 2.69
CA GLU A 29 15.44 4.59 3.42
C GLU A 29 16.53 3.96 2.54
N VAL A 30 16.21 3.59 1.29
CA VAL A 30 17.20 3.06 0.33
C VAL A 30 18.25 4.10 -0.06
N GLN A 31 17.89 5.39 -0.10
CA GLN A 31 18.85 6.47 -0.36
C GLN A 31 19.77 6.73 0.84
N GLN A 32 19.24 6.62 2.07
CA GLN A 32 20.00 6.82 3.30
C GLN A 32 20.86 5.60 3.65
N LYS A 33 20.34 4.40 3.40
CA LYS A 33 20.98 3.13 3.72
C LYS A 33 21.59 2.54 2.46
N ARG A 34 22.91 2.38 2.45
CA ARG A 34 23.64 1.75 1.34
C ARG A 34 23.40 0.23 1.22
N ASP A 35 22.60 -0.35 2.11
CA ASP A 35 22.31 -1.78 2.16
C ASP A 35 20.81 -2.04 2.02
N LEU A 36 20.46 -2.74 0.94
CA LEU A 36 19.09 -3.15 0.64
C LEU A 36 18.60 -4.26 1.57
N LEU A 37 19.51 -4.96 2.25
CA LEU A 37 19.19 -5.99 3.23
C LEU A 37 18.96 -5.42 4.63
N ASP A 38 18.98 -4.10 4.77
CA ASP A 38 18.60 -3.46 6.02
C ASP A 38 17.17 -3.89 6.44
N PRO A 39 16.96 -4.29 7.71
CA PRO A 39 15.67 -4.76 8.18
C PRO A 39 14.50 -3.78 7.96
N GLU A 40 14.74 -2.48 8.03
CA GLU A 40 13.70 -1.48 7.82
C GLU A 40 13.37 -1.33 6.32
N VAL A 41 14.37 -1.42 5.44
CA VAL A 41 14.15 -1.49 3.98
C VAL A 41 13.30 -2.70 3.62
N ILE A 42 13.64 -3.88 4.16
CA ILE A 42 12.87 -5.12 3.94
C ILE A 42 11.44 -4.96 4.45
N LYS A 43 11.26 -4.43 5.65
CA LYS A 43 9.94 -4.26 6.27
C LYS A 43 9.05 -3.28 5.50
N LEU A 44 9.61 -2.17 5.03
CA LEU A 44 8.89 -1.20 4.20
C LEU A 44 8.52 -1.80 2.84
N SER A 45 9.44 -2.55 2.21
CA SER A 45 9.17 -3.30 0.98
C SER A 45 8.00 -4.27 1.16
N GLN A 46 8.02 -5.11 2.20
CA GLN A 46 6.94 -6.06 2.47
C GLN A 46 5.60 -5.41 2.84
N ARG A 47 5.62 -4.19 3.40
CA ARG A 47 4.39 -3.42 3.64
C ARG A 47 3.83 -2.88 2.33
N LEU A 48 4.67 -2.29 1.49
CA LEU A 48 4.29 -1.80 0.17
C LEU A 48 3.69 -2.92 -0.67
N ASP A 49 4.31 -4.10 -0.67
CA ASP A 49 3.86 -5.26 -1.43
C ASP A 49 2.46 -5.73 -0.98
N ARG A 50 2.19 -5.69 0.33
CA ARG A 50 0.85 -6.02 0.87
C ARG A 50 -0.20 -4.99 0.45
N SER A 51 0.10 -3.70 0.53
CA SER A 51 -0.83 -2.64 0.13
C SER A 51 -1.14 -2.71 -1.38
N LEU A 52 -0.12 -2.95 -2.21
CA LEU A 52 -0.29 -3.16 -3.65
C LEU A 52 -1.18 -4.37 -3.93
N ASN A 53 -0.92 -5.50 -3.28
CA ASN A 53 -1.76 -6.70 -3.44
C ASN A 53 -3.22 -6.46 -3.03
N GLN A 54 -3.46 -5.69 -1.97
CA GLN A 54 -4.81 -5.34 -1.53
C GLN A 54 -5.50 -4.42 -2.55
N PHE A 55 -4.79 -3.41 -3.07
CA PHE A 55 -5.26 -2.54 -4.13
C PHE A 55 -5.63 -3.31 -5.40
N TYR A 56 -4.74 -4.22 -5.86
CA TYR A 56 -5.00 -5.07 -7.02
C TYR A 56 -6.24 -5.94 -6.82
N ARG A 57 -6.42 -6.54 -5.63
CA ARG A 57 -7.61 -7.35 -5.34
C ARG A 57 -8.88 -6.53 -5.40
N LEU A 58 -8.90 -5.35 -4.78
CA LEU A 58 -10.09 -4.49 -4.76
C LEU A 58 -10.43 -3.96 -6.16
N THR A 59 -9.44 -3.44 -6.88
CA THR A 59 -9.66 -2.94 -8.25
C THR A 59 -10.06 -4.05 -9.23
N PHE A 60 -9.51 -5.25 -9.09
CA PHE A 60 -9.94 -6.41 -9.89
C PHE A 60 -11.41 -6.79 -9.61
N HIS A 61 -11.84 -6.78 -8.35
CA HIS A 61 -13.24 -7.05 -8.00
C HIS A 61 -14.19 -5.95 -8.51
N LEU A 62 -13.73 -4.69 -8.57
CA LEU A 62 -14.52 -3.57 -9.10
C LEU A 62 -14.64 -3.59 -10.62
N GLY A 63 -13.61 -4.05 -11.34
CA GLY A 63 -13.62 -4.15 -12.79
C GLY A 63 -14.43 -5.31 -13.38
N GLN A 64 -14.89 -6.27 -12.55
CA GLN A 64 -15.76 -7.38 -12.98
C GLN A 64 -17.26 -7.11 -12.74
N LYS A 65 -17.65 -5.90 -12.33
CA LYS A 65 -19.05 -5.51 -12.13
C LYS A 65 -19.65 -4.82 -13.34
#